data_AF-S3HQU2-F1
#
_entry.id   AF-S3HQU2-F1
#
_cell.length_a   1.000
_cell.length_b   1.000
_cell.length_c   1.000
_cell.angle_alpha   90.00
_cell.angle_beta   90.00
_cell.angle_gamma   90.00
#
_symmetry.space_group_name_H-M   'P 1'
#
loop_
_entity.id
_entity.type
_entity.pdbx_description
1 polymer ?
#
loop_
_entity_poly.entity_id
_entity_poly.type
_entity_poly.pdbx_seq_one_letter_code
_entity_poly.pdbx_strand_id
1 'polypeptide(L)' 'MAERYLYDYSSHRAVMYEIGDYLYAISGNKAEHWISGDYIFCMETQTISFWILGKDVYGHIGRGELTRQPLYYFGE' A
#
# COMPACT_ATOMS: atom_id res chain seq x y z
N MET A 1 14.27 7.84 -8.30
CA MET A 1 14.67 6.61 -7.57
C MET A 1 13.56 6.40 -6.55
N ALA A 2 12.95 5.22 -6.50
CA ALA A 2 11.89 4.95 -5.50
C ALA A 2 12.50 4.95 -4.10
N GLU A 3 11.73 5.42 -3.11
CA GLU A 3 12.17 5.40 -1.72
C GLU A 3 12.07 3.98 -1.15
N ARG A 4 10.94 3.31 -1.42
CA ARG A 4 10.65 1.91 -1.06
C ARG A 4 9.72 1.28 -2.09
N TYR A 5 9.59 -0.04 -2.03
CA TYR A 5 8.61 -0.80 -2.80
C TYR A 5 7.59 -1.47 -1.88
N LEU A 6 6.36 -1.60 -2.38
CA LEU A 6 5.32 -2.41 -1.77
C LEU A 6 5.31 -3.78 -2.45
N TYR A 7 5.53 -4.84 -1.67
CA TYR A 7 5.61 -6.21 -2.14
C TYR A 7 4.35 -6.98 -1.79
N ASP A 8 3.85 -7.78 -2.73
CA ASP A 8 2.81 -8.77 -2.46
C ASP A 8 3.34 -9.86 -1.52
N TYR A 9 2.62 -10.10 -0.41
CA TYR A 9 3.07 -11.00 0.64
C TYR A 9 3.09 -12.47 0.18
N SER A 10 2.27 -12.85 -0.81
CA SER A 10 2.18 -14.22 -1.29
C SER A 10 3.29 -14.59 -2.28
N SER A 11 3.70 -13.63 -3.11
CA SER A 11 4.64 -13.83 -4.22
C SER A 11 6.00 -13.19 -4.01
N HIS A 12 6.13 -12.30 -3.02
CA HIS A 12 7.31 -11.47 -2.76
C HIS A 12 7.74 -10.63 -3.97
N ARG A 13 6.79 -10.28 -4.84
CA ARG A 13 7.03 -9.42 -5.99
C ARG A 13 6.62 -8.00 -5.68
N ALA A 14 7.44 -7.04 -6.09
CA ALA A 14 7.06 -5.63 -6.03
C ALA A 14 5.84 -5.39 -6.92
N VAL A 15 4.80 -4.77 -6.36
CA VAL A 15 3.56 -4.42 -7.05
C VAL A 15 3.38 -2.92 -7.19
N MET A 16 3.93 -2.15 -6.24
CA MET A 16 3.93 -0.69 -6.28
C MET A 16 5.28 -0.13 -5.81
N TYR A 17 5.56 1.13 -6.16
CA TYR A 17 6.70 1.89 -5.68
C TYR A 17 6.26 3.21 -5.03
N GLU A 18 6.99 3.64 -4.01
CA GLU A 18 6.77 4.87 -3.25
C GLU A 18 7.63 6.02 -3.80
N ILE A 19 7.01 7.18 -4.04
CA ILE A 19 7.68 8.46 -4.30
C ILE A 19 6.99 9.55 -3.48
N GLY A 20 7.69 10.11 -2.50
CA GLY A 20 7.06 10.97 -1.50
C GLY A 20 5.92 10.22 -0.82
N ASP A 21 4.76 10.89 -0.65
CA ASP A 21 3.60 10.28 0.01
C ASP A 21 2.69 9.47 -0.95
N TYR A 22 3.18 9.05 -2.13
CA TYR A 22 2.33 8.41 -3.16
C TYR A 22 2.85 7.04 -3.58
N LEU A 23 1.92 6.12 -3.83
CA LEU A 23 2.17 4.81 -4.40
C LEU A 23 1.71 4.72 -5.84
N TYR A 24 2.59 4.19 -6.67
CA TYR A 24 2.40 4.01 -8.10
C TYR A 24 2.51 2.52 -8.43
N ALA A 25 1.59 1.99 -9.24
CA ALA A 25 1.76 0.64 -9.78
C ALA A 25 3.04 0.53 -10.60
N ILE A 26 3.74 -0.60 -10.50
CA ILE A 26 5.01 -0.84 -11.23
C ILE A 26 4.84 -0.69 -12.75
N SER A 27 3.68 -1.04 -13.29
CA SER A 27 3.36 -0.91 -14.71
C SER A 27 2.84 0.47 -15.12
N GLY A 28 2.67 1.39 -14.17
CA GLY A 28 1.98 2.66 -14.35
C GLY A 28 2.83 3.89 -14.02
N ASN A 29 2.33 5.05 -14.44
CA ASN A 29 2.94 6.36 -14.19
C ASN A 29 1.99 7.33 -13.46
N LYS A 30 0.87 6.82 -12.95
CA LYS A 30 -0.12 7.58 -12.18
C LYS A 30 -0.14 7.06 -10.75
N ALA A 31 -0.23 7.98 -9.79
CA ALA A 31 -0.43 7.61 -8.40
C ALA A 31 -1.80 6.93 -8.25
N GLU A 32 -1.80 5.73 -7.67
CA GLU A 32 -3.02 4.98 -7.38
C GLU A 32 -3.46 5.18 -5.94
N HIS A 33 -2.48 5.38 -5.05
CA HIS A 33 -2.73 5.60 -3.64
C HIS A 33 -1.88 6.74 -3.10
N TRP A 34 -2.33 7.35 -2.00
CA TRP A 34 -1.50 8.19 -1.15
C TRP A 34 -1.35 7.56 0.24
N ILE A 35 -0.24 7.85 0.89
CA ILE A 35 0.07 7.44 2.26
C ILE A 35 -0.16 8.64 3.18
N SER A 36 -0.81 8.43 4.33
CA SER A 36 -0.98 9.44 5.36
C SER A 36 -0.88 8.79 6.73
N GLY A 37 0.28 8.89 7.37
CA GLY A 37 0.60 8.14 8.58
C GLY A 37 0.49 6.64 8.32
N ASP A 38 -0.33 5.95 9.10
CA ASP A 38 -0.52 4.50 9.00
C ASP A 38 -1.59 4.08 7.97
N TYR A 39 -2.10 5.02 7.16
CA TYR A 39 -3.18 4.77 6.22
C TYR A 39 -2.74 4.89 4.77
N ILE A 40 -3.26 4.00 3.93
CA ILE A 40 -3.13 4.08 2.48
C ILE A 40 -4.52 4.31 1.87
N PHE A 41 -4.70 5.43 1.18
CA PHE A 41 -5.96 5.82 0.57
C PHE A 41 -5.93 5.57 -0.93
N CYS A 42 -6.98 4.93 -1.47
CA CYS A 42 -7.14 4.86 -2.92
C CYS A 42 -7.57 6.22 -3.46
N MET A 43 -6.84 6.73 -4.45
CA MET A 43 -7.11 8.04 -5.05
C MET A 43 -8.39 8.04 -5.90
N GLU A 44 -8.78 6.89 -6.44
CA GLU A 44 -10.00 6.76 -7.25
C GLU A 44 -11.27 6.80 -6.38
N THR A 45 -11.29 6.02 -5.30
CA THR A 45 -12.48 5.90 -4.44
C THR A 45 -12.50 6.89 -3.27
N GLN A 46 -11.36 7.53 -2.97
CA GLN A 46 -11.17 8.40 -1.81
C GLN A 46 -11.51 7.72 -0.47
N THR A 47 -11.20 6.43 -0.36
CA THR A 47 -11.38 5.64 0.85
C THR A 47 -10.07 5.03 1.33
N ILE A 48 -9.99 4.73 2.62
CA ILE A 48 -8.90 3.92 3.18
C ILE A 48 -8.98 2.53 2.56
N SER A 49 -7.92 2.12 1.86
CA SER A 49 -7.79 0.79 1.28
C SER A 49 -6.95 -0.13 2.15
N PHE A 50 -5.92 0.41 2.80
CA PHE A 50 -4.99 -0.38 3.60
C PHE A 50 -4.54 0.34 4.88
N TRP A 51 -4.06 -0.46 5.82
CA TRP A 51 -3.44 0.00 7.08
C TRP A 51 -2.02 -0.55 7.18
N ILE A 52 -1.07 0.30 7.57
CA ILE A 52 0.34 -0.01 7.78
C ILE A 52 0.58 -0.31 9.26
N LEU A 53 1.06 -1.50 9.59
CA LEU A 53 1.48 -1.89 10.93
C LEU A 53 2.96 -2.30 10.89
N GLY A 54 3.84 -1.36 11.24
CA GLY A 54 5.28 -1.52 11.04
C GLY A 54 5.61 -1.55 9.55
N LYS A 55 6.12 -2.68 9.05
CA LYS A 55 6.35 -2.87 7.60
C LYS A 55 5.19 -3.56 6.88
N ASP A 56 4.29 -4.18 7.64
CA ASP A 56 3.24 -5.03 7.10
C ASP A 56 2.01 -4.20 6.77
N VAL A 57 1.32 -4.55 5.68
CA VAL A 57 0.20 -3.78 5.14
C VAL A 57 -1.02 -4.68 5.00
N TYR A 58 -2.09 -4.30 5.69
CA TYR A 58 -3.31 -5.05 5.82
C TYR A 58 -4.44 -4.40 5.02
N GLY A 59 -5.30 -5.20 4.40
CA GLY A 59 -6.48 -4.70 3.69
C GLY A 59 -7.55 -4.23 4.68
N HIS A 60 -8.16 -3.08 4.41
CA HIS A 60 -9.32 -2.62 5.17
C HIS A 60 -10.60 -3.27 4.61
N ILE A 61 -11.30 -4.04 5.45
CA ILE A 61 -12.53 -4.77 5.06
C ILE A 61 -13.82 -4.10 5.55
N GLY A 62 -13.71 -2.90 6.12
CA GLY A 62 -14.83 -2.08 6.59
C GLY A 62 -14.97 -2.08 8.11
N ARG A 63 -15.67 -1.06 8.64
CA ARG A 63 -15.94 -0.88 10.08
C ARG A 63 -14.68 -0.86 10.98
N GLY A 64 -13.53 -0.50 10.42
CA GLY A 64 -12.26 -0.51 11.13
C GLY A 64 -11.63 -1.90 11.26
N GLU A 65 -12.19 -2.91 10.61
CA GLU A 65 -11.62 -4.25 10.56
C GLU A 65 -10.58 -4.38 9.44
N LEU A 66 -9.58 -5.22 9.70
CA LEU A 66 -8.47 -5.50 8.80
C LEU A 66 -8.48 -6.98 8.39
N THR A 67 -7.80 -7.28 7.28
CA THR A 67 -7.49 -8.67 6.92
C THR A 67 -6.74 -9.37 8.05
N ARG A 68 -6.94 -10.68 8.22
CA ARG A 68 -6.27 -11.46 9.27
C ARG A 68 -4.75 -11.57 9.07
N GLN A 69 -4.32 -11.55 7.82
CA GLN A 69 -2.92 -11.63 7.41
C GLN A 69 -2.59 -10.39 6.56
N PRO A 70 -1.32 -9.96 6.58
CA PRO A 70 -0.88 -8.89 5.69
C PRO A 70 -1.06 -9.30 4.23
N LEU A 71 -1.50 -8.36 3.41
CA LEU A 71 -1.59 -8.52 1.96
C LEU A 71 -0.30 -8.08 1.29
N TYR A 72 0.34 -7.05 1.86
CA TYR A 72 1.58 -6.50 1.36
C TYR A 72 2.56 -6.22 2.49
N TYR A 73 3.79 -5.88 2.13
CA TYR A 73 4.77 -5.30 3.04
C TYR A 73 5.66 -4.29 2.31
N PHE A 74 6.12 -3.27 3.03
CA PHE A 74 7.14 -2.36 2.54
C PHE A 74 8.53 -2.99 2.65
N GLY A 75 9.31 -2.91 1.57
CA GLY A 75 10.70 -3.32 1.49
C GLY A 75 11.55 -2.28 0.76
N GLU A 76 12.87 -2.35 0.99
CA GLU A 76 13.86 -1.56 0.24
C GLU A 76 14.11 -2.13 -1.16
#